data_AF-A0A4Y2M4F4-F1
#
_entry.id   AF-A0A4Y2M4F4-F1
#
_cell.length_a   1.000
_cell.length_b   1.000
_cell.length_c   1.000
_cell.angle_alpha   90.00
_cell.angle_beta   90.00
_cell.angle_gamma   90.00
#
_symmetry.space_group_name_H-M   'P 1'
#
loop_
_entity.id
_entity.type
_entity.pdbx_description
1 polymer ?
#
loop_
_entity_poly.entity_id
_entity_poly.type
_entity_poly.pdbx_seq_one_letter_code
_entity_poly.pdbx_strand_id
1 'polypeptide(L)'
;MGAEVRSPPGNGPYCFRIHGQIYHRIAPLYSNERFKPGYGQLYIFDASEANSRRLENNPSCLSSVMEKLDALLRTINPYAKSYLQMHQLIQSNPTVNVKMIFMEHPDLDMRR
;
A
#
# COMPACT_ATOMS: atom_id res chain seq x y z
N MET A 1 11.67 -26.14 -14.93
CA MET A 1 10.87 -26.23 -13.69
C MET A 1 10.11 -24.93 -13.53
N GLY A 2 8.78 -24.97 -13.43
CA GLY A 2 7.94 -23.79 -13.26
C GLY A 2 7.24 -23.82 -11.90
N ALA A 3 7.05 -22.67 -11.28
CA ALA A 3 6.25 -22.55 -10.07
C ALA A 3 4.76 -22.71 -10.40
N GLU A 4 4.03 -23.48 -9.59
CA GLU A 4 2.58 -23.62 -9.73
C GLU A 4 1.89 -22.40 -9.12
N VAL A 5 1.32 -21.55 -9.98
CA VAL A 5 0.62 -20.32 -9.58
C VAL A 5 -0.86 -20.63 -9.40
N ARG A 6 -1.39 -20.46 -8.18
CA ARG A 6 -2.83 -20.58 -7.89
C ARG A 6 -3.38 -19.29 -7.29
N SER A 7 -4.59 -18.90 -7.70
CA SER A 7 -5.37 -17.86 -7.04
C SER A 7 -6.05 -18.43 -5.79
N PRO A 8 -6.02 -17.75 -4.64
CA PRO A 8 -6.81 -18.17 -3.48
C PRO A 8 -8.31 -17.93 -3.71
N PRO A 9 -9.20 -18.73 -3.10
CA PRO A 9 -10.64 -18.54 -3.19
C PRO A 9 -11.08 -17.26 -2.46
N GLY A 10 -11.93 -16.45 -3.08
CA GLY A 10 -12.56 -15.26 -2.46
C GLY A 10 -12.50 -13.99 -3.32
N ASN A 11 -13.10 -12.90 -2.79
CA ASN A 11 -13.16 -11.58 -3.43
C ASN A 11 -12.11 -10.58 -2.89
N GLY A 12 -11.03 -11.09 -2.28
CA GLY A 12 -9.94 -10.26 -1.77
C GLY A 12 -9.08 -9.65 -2.89
N PRO A 13 -8.16 -8.72 -2.57
CA PRO A 13 -7.16 -8.23 -3.51
C PRO A 13 -6.44 -9.40 -4.20
N TYR A 14 -6.10 -9.26 -5.48
CA TYR A 14 -5.50 -10.35 -6.24
C TYR A 14 -4.18 -10.82 -5.59
N CYS A 15 -4.16 -12.08 -5.17
CA CYS A 15 -3.00 -12.74 -4.58
C CYS A 15 -2.63 -13.96 -5.43
N PHE A 16 -1.35 -14.31 -5.48
CA PHE A 16 -0.92 -15.58 -6.03
C PHE A 16 -0.13 -16.37 -5.00
N ARG A 17 -0.33 -17.69 -4.99
CA ARG A 17 0.43 -18.61 -4.16
C ARG A 17 1.55 -19.25 -4.98
N ILE A 18 2.79 -19.12 -4.52
CA ILE A 18 3.97 -19.79 -5.09
C ILE A 18 4.60 -20.62 -3.99
N HIS A 19 4.69 -21.95 -4.18
CA HIS A 19 5.23 -22.89 -3.17
C HIS A 19 4.63 -22.75 -1.77
N GLY A 20 3.33 -22.43 -1.67
CA GLY A 20 2.64 -22.26 -0.39
C GLY A 20 2.71 -20.85 0.21
N GLN A 21 3.57 -19.98 -0.32
CA GLN A 21 3.69 -18.59 0.11
C GLN A 21 2.73 -17.68 -0.67
N ILE A 22 2.01 -16.82 0.05
CA ILE A 22 1.12 -15.80 -0.55
C ILE A 22 1.93 -14.57 -0.94
N TYR A 23 1.72 -14.10 -2.17
CA TYR A 23 2.28 -12.86 -2.68
C TYR A 23 1.17 -11.91 -3.10
N HIS A 24 1.29 -10.66 -2.68
CA HIS A 24 0.45 -9.55 -3.13
C HIS A 24 1.22 -8.69 -4.13
N ARG A 25 0.69 -8.57 -5.35
CA ARG A 25 1.18 -7.54 -6.29
C ARG A 25 0.39 -6.26 -6.06
N ILE A 26 1.00 -5.33 -5.33
CA ILE A 26 0.44 -4.00 -5.12
C ILE A 26 0.78 -3.11 -6.33
N ALA A 27 -0.06 -2.11 -6.58
CA ALA A 27 0.15 -1.11 -7.62
C ALA A 27 1.52 -0.40 -7.48
N PRO A 28 2.05 0.22 -8.55
CA PRO A 28 3.29 1.00 -8.50
C PRO A 28 3.28 2.05 -7.38
N LEU A 29 4.45 2.47 -6.89
CA LEU A 29 4.54 3.47 -5.82
C LEU A 29 3.92 4.82 -6.23
N TYR A 30 4.21 5.24 -7.47
CA TYR A 30 3.68 6.46 -8.06
C TYR A 30 2.58 6.09 -9.05
N SER A 31 1.50 6.85 -8.98
CA SER A 31 0.44 6.80 -9.97
C SER A 31 0.93 7.49 -11.25
N ASN A 32 0.43 7.05 -12.40
CA ASN A 32 0.67 7.73 -13.66
C ASN A 32 -0.51 8.69 -13.94
N GLU A 33 -0.40 9.52 -14.98
CA GLU A 33 -1.45 10.50 -15.34
C GLU A 33 -2.84 9.87 -15.55
N ARG A 34 -2.92 8.57 -15.82
CA ARG A 34 -4.19 7.86 -16.03
C ARG A 34 -4.85 7.39 -14.74
N PHE A 35 -4.12 7.30 -13.62
CA PHE A 35 -4.64 6.77 -12.37
C PHE A 35 -4.44 7.77 -11.23
N LYS A 36 -5.52 8.12 -10.54
CA LYS A 36 -5.43 8.92 -9.31
C LYS A 36 -4.70 8.11 -8.21
N PRO A 37 -3.82 8.74 -7.42
CA PRO A 37 -3.24 8.10 -6.25
C PRO A 37 -4.29 7.64 -5.25
N GLY A 38 -4.12 6.43 -4.73
CA GLY A 38 -5.05 5.82 -3.80
C GLY A 38 -4.40 4.86 -2.81
N TYR A 39 -5.15 4.50 -1.76
CA TYR A 39 -4.73 3.54 -0.75
C TYR A 39 -3.35 3.87 -0.14
N GLY A 40 -2.40 2.93 -0.18
CA GLY A 40 -1.06 3.09 0.39
C GLY A 40 -0.23 4.20 -0.25
N GLN A 41 -0.50 4.55 -1.51
CA GLN A 41 0.21 5.64 -2.19
C GLN A 41 -0.05 6.99 -1.51
N LEU A 42 -1.18 7.15 -0.80
CA LEU A 42 -1.50 8.41 -0.15
C LEU A 42 -0.54 8.79 0.98
N TYR A 43 0.22 7.84 1.52
CA TYR A 43 1.19 8.12 2.58
C TYR A 43 2.45 8.83 2.10
N ILE A 44 2.67 8.92 0.78
CA ILE A 44 3.79 9.69 0.22
C ILE A 44 3.55 11.21 0.27
N PHE A 45 2.28 11.62 0.28
CA PHE A 45 1.89 13.03 0.37
C PHE A 45 1.88 13.50 1.84
N ASP A 46 1.90 14.81 2.03
CA ASP A 46 1.59 15.38 3.33
C ASP A 46 0.15 15.03 3.77
N ALA A 47 -0.11 15.18 5.07
CA ALA A 47 -1.39 14.79 5.66
C ALA A 47 -2.58 15.55 5.06
N SER A 48 -2.42 16.84 4.76
CA SER A 48 -3.49 17.69 4.23
C SER A 48 -3.87 17.30 2.81
N GLU A 49 -2.88 17.09 1.94
CA GLU A 49 -3.10 16.64 0.57
C GLU A 49 -3.70 15.23 0.54
N ALA A 50 -3.17 14.31 1.36
CA ALA A 50 -3.69 12.96 1.46
C ALA A 50 -5.15 12.94 1.93
N ASN A 51 -5.52 13.78 2.90
CA ASN A 51 -6.87 13.86 3.42
C ASN A 51 -7.84 14.50 2.42
N SER A 52 -7.42 15.55 1.72
CA SER A 52 -8.21 16.14 0.62
C SER A 52 -8.57 15.09 -0.43
N ARG A 53 -7.59 14.29 -0.86
CA ARG A 53 -7.80 13.19 -1.83
C ARG A 53 -8.72 12.08 -1.28
N ARG A 54 -8.67 11.79 0.02
CA ARG A 54 -9.59 10.82 0.65
C ARG A 54 -11.02 11.35 0.70
N LEU A 55 -11.20 12.64 1.01
CA LEU A 55 -12.50 13.30 1.07
C LEU A 55 -13.14 13.45 -0.30
N GLU A 56 -12.36 13.67 -1.37
CA GLU A 56 -12.88 13.62 -2.76
C GLU A 56 -13.62 12.32 -3.05
N ASN A 57 -13.12 11.19 -2.53
CA ASN A 57 -13.74 9.88 -2.70
C ASN A 57 -14.81 9.56 -1.64
N ASN A 58 -14.86 10.35 -0.56
CA ASN A 58 -15.75 10.14 0.58
C ASN A 58 -16.41 11.47 1.00
N PRO A 59 -17.25 12.08 0.15
CA PRO A 59 -17.75 13.44 0.35
C PRO A 59 -18.62 13.60 1.61
N SER A 60 -19.23 12.51 2.08
CA SER A 60 -20.05 12.49 3.31
C SER A 60 -19.22 12.33 4.59
N CYS A 61 -17.90 12.13 4.49
CA CYS A 61 -17.04 11.95 5.65
C CYS A 61 -16.68 13.31 6.27
N LEU A 62 -16.71 13.39 7.60
CA LEU A 62 -16.27 14.58 8.33
C LEU A 62 -14.74 14.73 8.23
N SER A 63 -14.26 15.91 7.84
CA SER A 63 -12.84 16.21 7.72
C SER A 63 -12.07 15.93 9.02
N SER A 64 -12.64 16.31 10.16
CA SER A 64 -12.04 16.09 11.49
C SER A 64 -11.86 14.61 11.83
N VAL A 65 -12.72 13.73 11.33
CA VAL A 65 -12.58 12.28 11.50
C VAL A 65 -11.47 11.75 10.60
N MET A 66 -11.42 12.20 9.34
CA MET A 66 -10.37 11.82 8.40
C MET A 66 -8.98 12.22 8.90
N GLU A 67 -8.84 13.43 9.44
CA GLU A 67 -7.59 13.93 10.01
C GLU A 67 -7.11 13.09 11.19
N LYS A 68 -8.01 12.77 12.13
CA LYS A 68 -7.69 11.91 13.28
C LYS A 68 -7.27 10.51 12.85
N LEU A 69 -7.96 9.93 11.86
CA LEU A 69 -7.63 8.63 11.31
C LEU A 69 -6.27 8.64 10.60
N ASP A 70 -5.98 9.66 9.79
CA ASP A 70 -4.69 9.78 9.11
C ASP A 70 -3.54 9.94 10.11
N ALA A 71 -3.71 10.79 11.13
CA ALA A 71 -2.72 10.96 12.20
C ALA A 71 -2.47 9.64 12.95
N LEU A 72 -3.54 8.93 13.31
CA LEU A 72 -3.44 7.62 13.97
C LEU A 72 -2.70 6.62 13.08
N LEU A 73 -3.12 6.46 11.83
CA LEU A 73 -2.54 5.50 10.89
C LEU A 73 -1.07 5.82 10.60
N ARG A 74 -0.70 7.08 10.39
CA ARG A 74 0.71 7.46 10.20
C ARG A 74 1.57 7.15 11.43
N THR A 75 0.96 7.16 12.62
CA THR A 75 1.64 6.84 13.88
C THR A 75 1.82 5.34 14.08
N ILE A 76 0.77 4.55 13.85
CA ILE A 76 0.76 3.13 14.25
C ILE A 76 0.98 2.15 13.08
N ASN A 77 0.68 2.54 11.84
CA ASN A 77 0.69 1.62 10.71
C ASN A 77 2.12 1.50 10.14
N PRO A 78 2.78 0.35 10.29
CA PRO A 78 4.14 0.17 9.77
C PRO A 78 4.21 0.36 8.25
N TYR A 79 3.14 0.00 7.52
CA TYR A 79 3.10 0.16 6.08
C TYR A 79 3.09 1.62 5.66
N ALA A 80 2.38 2.49 6.39
CA ALA A 80 2.40 3.93 6.13
C ALA A 80 3.83 4.49 6.20
N LYS A 81 4.58 4.06 7.23
CA LYS A 81 6.00 4.41 7.38
C LYS A 81 6.85 3.85 6.24
N SER A 82 6.63 2.61 5.83
CA SER A 82 7.34 2.00 4.71
C SER A 82 7.15 2.78 3.41
N TYR A 83 5.91 3.18 3.07
CA TYR A 83 5.61 3.98 1.87
C TYR A 83 6.37 5.31 1.86
N LEU A 84 6.40 6.01 2.99
CA LEU A 84 7.15 7.27 3.13
C LEU A 84 8.66 7.06 2.97
N GLN A 85 9.21 6.03 3.62
CA GLN A 85 10.64 5.70 3.51
C GLN A 85 11.06 5.39 2.07
N MET A 86 10.23 4.63 1.34
CA MET A 86 10.52 4.31 -0.07
C MET A 86 10.47 5.56 -0.95
N HIS A 87 9.52 6.46 -0.70
CA HIS A 87 9.45 7.74 -1.39
C HIS A 87 10.74 8.56 -1.18
N GLN A 88 11.20 8.69 0.06
CA GLN A 88 12.44 9.40 0.41
C GLN A 88 13.69 8.74 -0.20
N LEU A 89 13.74 7.41 -0.25
CA LEU A 89 14.85 6.67 -0.84
C LEU A 89 14.96 6.93 -2.36
N ILE A 90 13.84 6.93 -3.07
CA ILE A 90 13.81 7.21 -4.51
C ILE A 90 14.16 8.67 -4.78
N GLN A 91 13.66 9.62 -3.98
CA GLN A 91 14.01 11.04 -4.12
C GLN A 91 15.50 11.30 -3.90
N SER A 92 16.13 10.60 -2.95
CA SER A 92 17.58 10.73 -2.70
C SER A 92 18.43 9.98 -3.72
N ASN A 93 17.90 8.94 -4.37
CA ASN A 93 18.64 8.05 -5.28
C ASN A 93 17.81 7.69 -6.53
N PRO A 94 17.59 8.65 -7.46
CA PRO A 94 16.65 8.47 -8.57
C PRO A 94 17.05 7.39 -9.59
N THR A 95 18.32 6.98 -9.62
CA THR A 95 18.83 5.95 -10.54
C THR A 95 18.72 4.53 -9.99
N VAL A 96 18.38 4.37 -8.71
CA VAL A 96 18.30 3.05 -8.06
C VAL A 96 16.93 2.43 -8.31
N ASN A 97 16.92 1.18 -8.77
CA ASN A 97 15.69 0.40 -8.88
C ASN A 97 15.30 -0.13 -7.49
N VAL A 98 14.30 0.48 -6.88
CA VAL A 98 13.81 0.12 -5.54
C VAL A 98 12.53 -0.72 -5.64
N LYS A 99 12.46 -1.80 -4.86
CA LYS A 99 11.24 -2.60 -4.68
C LYS A 99 10.92 -2.73 -3.20
N MET A 100 9.64 -2.62 -2.86
CA MET A 100 9.13 -2.87 -1.51
C MET A 100 8.47 -4.24 -1.47
N ILE A 101 8.89 -5.08 -0.53
CA ILE A 101 8.40 -6.44 -0.38
C ILE A 101 7.99 -6.62 1.08
N PHE A 102 6.71 -6.88 1.32
CA PHE A 102 6.21 -7.30 2.62
C PHE A 102 6.17 -8.82 2.65
N MET A 103 7.04 -9.42 3.46
CA MET A 103 7.10 -10.86 3.64
C MET A 103 6.51 -11.21 5.00
N GLU A 104 5.45 -12.01 5.00
CA GLU A 104 4.95 -12.67 6.20
C GLU A 104 5.42 -14.12 6.20
N HIS A 105 5.77 -14.65 7.37
CA HIS A 105 6.12 -16.06 7.49
C HIS A 105 4.88 -16.90 7.19
N PRO A 106 4.97 -17.94 6.35
CA PRO A 106 3.80 -18.70 5.90
C PRO A 106 3.02 -19.36 7.05
N ASP A 107 3.66 -19.59 8.19
CA ASP A 107 3.02 -20.17 9.39
C ASP A 107 2.40 -19.13 10.33
N LEU A 108 2.64 -17.83 10.08
CA LEU A 108 2.06 -16.72 10.83
C LEU A 108 0.93 -16.01 10.08
N ASP A 109 0.72 -16.36 8.81
CA ASP A 109 -0.38 -15.81 8.00
C ASP A 109 -1.72 -16.39 8.47
N MET A 110 -2.48 -15.57 9.18
CA MET A 110 -3.81 -15.92 9.71
C MET A 110 -4.90 -16.03 8.62
N ARG A 111 -4.57 -15.76 7.34
CA ARG A 111 -5.49 -15.92 6.21
C ARG A 111 -5.45 -17.32 5.59
N ARG A 112 -4.77 -18.27 6.24
CA ARG A 112 -4.83 -19.71 5.92
C ARG A 112 -6.22 -20.30 6.16
#